data_AF-A0A7J0GAQ2-F1
#
_entry.id   AF-A0A7J0GAQ2-F1
#
_cell.length_a   1.000
_cell.length_b   1.000
_cell.length_c   1.000
_cell.angle_alpha   90.00
_cell.angle_beta   90.00
_cell.angle_gamma   90.00
#
_symmetry.space_group_name_H-M   'P 1'
#
loop_
_entity.id
_entity.type
_entity.pdbx_description
1 polymer ?
#
loop_
_entity_poly.entity_id
_entity_poly.type
_entity_poly.pdbx_seq_one_letter_code
_entity_poly.pdbx_strand_id
1 'polypeptide(L)'
;MTAYFNKTGWPEKAPKSEEERKQFIASLHKRKTELFMVLIEKKLLPLRPGVAKLIDQALAKGVKVAVCSTSNEKAVSTIVSCLLGPERAEKIKIFAGDVVPRKKPDPAIYVLAATTLVVEPSSCVVVEDSAIGLAAAKAAGMKCIVTKSGYVLLFLVRISCRSELVKM
;
A
#
# COMPACT_ATOMS: atom_id res chain seq x y z
N MET A 1 -6.29 2.14 -16.56
CA MET A 1 -5.91 2.85 -17.80
C MET A 1 -7.12 3.11 -18.69
N THR A 2 -7.98 2.12 -18.96
CA THR A 2 -9.23 2.30 -19.74
C THR A 2 -10.09 3.49 -19.30
N ALA A 3 -10.45 3.56 -18.01
CA ALA A 3 -11.25 4.67 -17.48
C ALA A 3 -10.59 6.05 -17.70
N TYR A 4 -9.26 6.11 -17.63
CA TYR A 4 -8.52 7.34 -17.87
C TYR A 4 -8.60 7.75 -19.35
N PHE A 5 -8.33 6.85 -20.30
CA PHE A 5 -8.42 7.16 -21.73
C PHE A 5 -9.86 7.42 -22.19
N ASN A 6 -10.85 6.75 -21.61
CA ASN A 6 -12.26 7.07 -21.87
C ASN A 6 -12.61 8.51 -21.43
N LYS A 7 -11.97 9.01 -20.36
CA LYS A 7 -12.18 10.37 -19.86
C LYS A 7 -11.34 11.42 -20.61
N THR A 8 -10.11 11.09 -20.96
CA THR A 8 -9.10 12.06 -21.45
C THR A 8 -8.82 11.98 -22.94
N GLY A 9 -9.40 11.00 -23.63
CA GLY A 9 -9.11 10.69 -25.02
C GLY A 9 -8.14 9.50 -25.14
N TRP A 10 -8.38 8.67 -26.16
CA TRP A 10 -7.47 7.59 -26.52
C TRP A 10 -6.31 8.15 -27.36
N PRO A 11 -5.08 7.62 -27.20
CA PRO A 11 -3.96 7.99 -28.06
C PRO A 11 -4.30 7.77 -29.56
N GLU A 12 -3.78 8.62 -30.44
CA GLU A 12 -4.08 8.55 -31.88
C GLU A 12 -3.78 7.18 -32.51
N LYS A 13 -2.71 6.54 -32.03
CA LYS A 13 -2.27 5.21 -32.49
C LYS A 13 -2.92 4.04 -31.74
N ALA A 14 -3.86 4.30 -30.83
CA ALA A 14 -4.57 3.25 -30.13
C ALA A 14 -5.58 2.55 -31.05
N PRO A 15 -5.85 1.26 -30.85
CA PRO A 15 -6.87 0.56 -31.63
C PRO A 15 -8.26 1.20 -31.50
N LYS A 16 -9.11 0.98 -32.50
CA LYS A 16 -10.45 1.56 -32.57
C LYS A 16 -11.52 0.64 -31.99
N SER A 17 -11.39 -0.67 -32.16
CA SER A 17 -12.35 -1.64 -31.63
C SER A 17 -12.17 -1.86 -30.13
N GLU A 18 -13.25 -2.25 -29.45
CA GLU A 18 -13.23 -2.47 -28.00
C GLU A 18 -12.33 -3.65 -27.60
N GLU A 19 -12.38 -4.75 -28.34
CA GLU A 19 -11.58 -5.95 -28.06
C GLU A 19 -10.08 -5.68 -28.25
N GLU A 20 -9.69 -5.00 -29.34
CA GLU A 20 -8.30 -4.61 -29.54
C GLU A 20 -7.83 -3.61 -28.49
N ARG A 21 -8.69 -2.68 -28.06
CA ARG A 21 -8.37 -1.75 -26.95
C ARG A 21 -8.14 -2.49 -25.65
N LYS A 22 -8.93 -3.53 -25.35
CA LYS A 22 -8.73 -4.38 -24.17
C LYS A 22 -7.37 -5.06 -24.21
N GLN A 23 -6.99 -5.65 -25.34
CA GLN A 23 -5.69 -6.27 -25.54
C GLN A 23 -4.55 -5.26 -25.45
N PHE A 24 -4.71 -4.07 -26.04
CA PHE A 24 -3.74 -2.98 -25.97
C PHE A 24 -3.53 -2.47 -24.52
N ILE A 25 -4.61 -2.32 -23.74
CA ILE A 25 -4.48 -1.97 -22.32
C ILE A 25 -3.77 -3.08 -21.55
N ALA A 26 -4.06 -4.34 -21.82
CA ALA A 26 -3.37 -5.46 -21.19
C ALA A 26 -1.86 -5.43 -21.52
N SER A 27 -1.48 -5.17 -22.77
CA SER A 27 -0.05 -5.05 -23.15
C SER A 27 0.64 -3.87 -22.49
N LEU A 28 -0.02 -2.70 -22.41
CA LEU A 28 0.51 -1.55 -21.68
C LEU A 28 0.68 -1.84 -20.19
N HIS A 29 -0.29 -2.50 -19.56
CA HIS A 29 -0.20 -2.88 -18.17
C HIS A 29 0.95 -3.86 -17.91
N LYS A 30 1.13 -4.84 -18.80
CA LYS A 30 2.26 -5.77 -18.77
C LYS A 30 3.59 -5.02 -18.89
N ARG A 31 3.75 -4.18 -19.91
CA ARG A 31 4.99 -3.41 -20.13
C ARG A 31 5.31 -2.46 -18.98
N LYS A 32 4.30 -1.75 -18.46
CA LYS A 32 4.42 -0.90 -17.27
C LYS A 32 4.90 -1.72 -16.07
N THR A 33 4.37 -2.92 -15.90
CA THR A 33 4.76 -3.80 -14.78
C THR A 33 6.21 -4.23 -14.92
N GLU A 34 6.65 -4.68 -16.11
CA GLU A 34 8.05 -5.03 -16.37
C GLU A 34 9.01 -3.87 -16.06
N LEU A 35 8.73 -2.68 -16.58
CA LEU A 35 9.55 -1.49 -16.33
C LEU A 35 9.58 -1.12 -14.84
N PHE A 36 8.43 -1.22 -14.16
CA PHE A 36 8.35 -0.98 -12.73
C PHE A 36 9.22 -1.95 -11.93
N MET A 37 9.24 -3.24 -12.28
CA MET A 37 10.13 -4.22 -11.64
C MET A 37 11.60 -3.86 -11.84
N VAL A 38 12.01 -3.46 -13.04
CA VAL A 38 13.39 -3.02 -13.32
C VAL A 38 13.78 -1.82 -12.45
N LEU A 39 12.88 -0.87 -12.22
CA LEU A 39 13.15 0.28 -11.35
C LEU A 39 13.37 -0.14 -9.89
N ILE A 40 12.60 -1.12 -9.40
CA ILE A 40 12.77 -1.67 -8.04
C ILE A 40 14.11 -2.41 -7.92
N GLU A 41 14.41 -3.30 -8.87
CA GLU A 41 15.63 -4.12 -8.86
C GLU A 41 16.90 -3.26 -8.95
N LYS A 42 16.86 -2.20 -9.77
CA LYS A 42 17.93 -1.20 -9.85
C LYS A 42 17.96 -0.21 -8.68
N LYS A 43 17.08 -0.36 -7.68
CA LYS A 43 16.95 0.52 -6.51
C LYS A 43 16.78 2.01 -6.87
N LEU A 44 16.13 2.28 -7.99
CA LEU A 44 15.85 3.64 -8.47
C LEU A 44 14.59 4.25 -7.82
N LEU A 45 13.90 3.48 -6.97
CA LEU A 45 12.75 3.92 -6.19
C LEU A 45 13.18 4.09 -4.72
N PRO A 46 13.28 5.31 -4.20
CA PRO A 46 13.64 5.50 -2.80
C PRO A 46 12.49 5.09 -1.88
N LEU A 47 12.85 4.57 -0.70
CA LEU A 47 11.89 4.50 0.40
C LEU A 47 11.46 5.91 0.80
N ARG A 48 10.23 6.05 1.29
CA ARG A 48 9.79 7.31 1.89
C ARG A 48 10.66 7.62 3.13
N PRO A 49 10.95 8.89 3.41
CA PRO A 49 11.71 9.29 4.59
C PRO A 49 11.11 8.68 5.87
N GLY A 50 11.97 8.09 6.70
CA GLY A 50 11.57 7.51 7.99
C GLY A 50 11.03 6.08 7.95
N VAL A 51 10.71 5.50 6.78
CA VAL A 51 10.15 4.14 6.70
C VAL A 51 11.09 3.08 7.27
N ALA A 52 12.34 3.06 6.84
CA ALA A 52 13.33 2.10 7.35
C ALA A 52 13.53 2.26 8.87
N LYS A 53 13.70 3.51 9.33
CA LYS A 53 13.86 3.84 10.76
C LYS A 53 12.68 3.35 11.60
N LEU A 54 11.45 3.56 11.13
CA LEU A 54 10.24 3.15 11.85
C LEU A 54 10.17 1.62 11.98
N ILE A 55 10.46 0.91 10.89
CA ILE A 55 10.50 -0.56 10.88
C ILE A 55 11.56 -1.08 11.84
N ASP A 56 12.77 -0.50 11.81
CA ASP A 56 13.85 -0.91 12.71
C ASP A 56 13.48 -0.71 14.17
N GLN A 57 12.88 0.44 14.51
CA GLN A 57 12.43 0.73 15.87
C GLN A 57 11.30 -0.21 16.33
N ALA A 58 10.40 -0.59 15.44
CA ALA A 58 9.35 -1.55 15.73
C ALA A 58 9.95 -2.95 15.99
N LEU A 59 10.78 -3.44 15.08
CA LEU A 59 11.42 -4.75 15.19
C LEU A 59 12.31 -4.85 16.43
N ALA A 60 13.08 -3.81 16.74
CA ALA A 60 13.93 -3.76 17.94
C ALA A 60 13.13 -3.82 19.26
N LYS A 61 11.85 -3.44 19.23
CA LYS A 61 10.93 -3.52 20.39
C LYS A 61 10.06 -4.77 20.38
N GLY A 62 10.33 -5.73 19.49
CA GLY A 62 9.53 -6.96 19.35
C GLY A 62 8.14 -6.72 18.75
N VAL A 63 7.89 -5.56 18.14
CA VAL A 63 6.62 -5.27 17.46
C VAL A 63 6.61 -6.00 16.11
N LYS A 64 5.56 -6.80 15.87
CA LYS A 64 5.35 -7.50 14.59
C LYS A 64 5.05 -6.49 13.49
N VAL A 65 5.66 -6.68 12.31
CA VAL A 65 5.49 -5.80 11.15
C VAL A 65 4.88 -6.57 9.99
N ALA A 66 3.88 -5.97 9.33
CA ALA A 66 3.29 -6.50 8.11
C ALA A 66 3.05 -5.42 7.06
N VAL A 67 3.07 -5.82 5.79
CA VAL A 67 2.69 -4.99 4.64
C VAL A 67 1.36 -5.48 4.09
N CYS A 68 0.37 -4.60 4.00
CA CYS A 68 -0.97 -4.90 3.51
C CYS A 68 -1.29 -4.05 2.26
N SER A 69 -1.37 -4.67 1.08
CA SER A 69 -1.50 -3.96 -0.20
C SER A 69 -2.55 -4.59 -1.12
N THR A 70 -3.20 -3.78 -1.96
CA THR A 70 -4.06 -4.26 -3.06
C THR A 70 -3.27 -4.51 -4.35
N SER A 71 -1.97 -4.17 -4.37
CA SER A 71 -1.06 -4.47 -5.49
C SER A 71 -0.72 -5.95 -5.54
N ASN A 72 -0.29 -6.44 -6.70
CA ASN A 72 0.14 -7.84 -6.84
C ASN A 72 1.29 -8.19 -5.89
N GLU A 73 1.29 -9.43 -5.40
CA GLU A 73 2.24 -9.93 -4.41
C GLU A 73 3.69 -9.80 -4.87
N LYS A 74 4.00 -10.21 -6.11
CA LYS A 74 5.36 -10.15 -6.67
C LYS A 74 5.98 -8.76 -6.55
N ALA A 75 5.24 -7.71 -6.93
CA ALA A 75 5.72 -6.33 -6.82
C ALA A 75 5.96 -5.92 -5.36
N VAL A 76 5.07 -6.28 -4.44
CA VAL A 76 5.20 -5.93 -3.02
C VAL A 76 6.40 -6.66 -2.39
N SER A 77 6.53 -7.96 -2.66
CA SER A 77 7.65 -8.79 -2.18
C SER A 77 8.99 -8.28 -2.71
N THR A 78 9.09 -7.89 -3.98
CA THR A 78 10.33 -7.30 -4.52
C THR A 78 10.62 -5.91 -3.92
N ILE A 79 9.61 -5.08 -3.67
CA ILE A 79 9.82 -3.80 -2.97
C ILE A 79 10.41 -4.04 -1.57
N VAL A 80 9.82 -4.97 -0.82
CA VAL A 80 10.28 -5.29 0.53
C VAL A 80 11.70 -5.86 0.48
N SER A 81 11.98 -6.87 -0.35
CA SER A 81 13.31 -7.49 -0.38
C SER A 81 14.40 -6.55 -0.94
N CYS A 82 14.14 -5.81 -2.02
CA CYS A 82 15.15 -4.98 -2.67
C CYS A 82 15.38 -3.64 -1.97
N LEU A 83 14.32 -3.01 -1.45
CA LEU A 83 14.40 -1.64 -0.90
C LEU A 83 14.55 -1.63 0.62
N LEU A 84 13.90 -2.55 1.35
CA LEU A 84 14.10 -2.70 2.80
C LEU A 84 15.27 -3.63 3.14
N GLY A 85 15.68 -4.47 2.20
CA GLY A 85 16.76 -5.45 2.36
C GLY A 85 16.28 -6.79 2.92
N PRO A 86 17.05 -7.87 2.70
CA PRO A 86 16.65 -9.23 3.02
C PRO A 86 16.41 -9.44 4.52
N GLU A 87 17.23 -8.85 5.39
CA GLU A 87 17.13 -9.02 6.84
C GLU A 87 15.80 -8.49 7.41
N ARG A 88 15.29 -7.37 6.87
CA ARG A 88 13.96 -6.86 7.23
C ARG A 88 12.87 -7.70 6.58
N ALA A 89 13.06 -8.10 5.34
CA ALA A 89 12.08 -8.89 4.58
C ALA A 89 11.72 -10.20 5.29
N GLU A 90 12.70 -10.89 5.88
CA GLU A 90 12.47 -12.12 6.67
C GLU A 90 11.56 -11.90 7.88
N LYS A 91 11.58 -10.69 8.44
CA LYS A 91 10.83 -10.30 9.65
C LYS A 91 9.47 -9.66 9.33
N ILE A 92 9.17 -9.40 8.05
CA ILE A 92 7.96 -8.71 7.60
C ILE A 92 7.02 -9.70 6.89
N LYS A 93 5.79 -9.82 7.39
CA LYS A 93 4.74 -10.60 6.69
C LYS A 93 4.06 -9.75 5.61
N ILE A 94 3.81 -10.35 4.44
CA ILE A 94 3.21 -9.65 3.30
C ILE A 94 1.82 -10.22 3.03
N PHE A 95 0.83 -9.34 2.97
CA PHE A 95 -0.54 -9.61 2.55
C PHE A 95 -0.82 -8.72 1.33
N ALA A 96 -0.93 -9.32 0.15
CA ALA A 96 -0.97 -8.57 -1.10
C ALA A 96 -1.87 -9.22 -2.15
N GLY A 97 -2.32 -8.45 -3.14
CA GLY A 97 -3.07 -8.95 -4.29
C GLY A 97 -4.46 -9.45 -3.91
N ASP A 98 -4.71 -10.72 -4.21
CA ASP A 98 -6.03 -11.36 -4.08
C ASP A 98 -6.07 -12.35 -2.89
N VAL A 99 -5.18 -12.17 -1.89
CA VAL A 99 -5.21 -12.94 -0.62
C VAL A 99 -6.52 -12.74 0.16
N VAL A 100 -7.31 -11.73 -0.20
CA VAL A 100 -8.67 -11.50 0.29
C VAL A 100 -9.62 -11.24 -0.88
N PRO A 101 -10.88 -11.69 -0.79
CA PRO A 101 -11.85 -11.55 -1.89
C PRO A 101 -12.32 -10.10 -2.08
N ARG A 102 -12.34 -9.29 -1.01
CA ARG A 102 -12.77 -7.89 -1.03
C ARG A 102 -11.58 -6.98 -0.73
N LYS A 103 -11.37 -6.01 -1.61
CA LYS A 103 -10.28 -5.03 -1.51
C LYS A 103 -10.74 -3.81 -0.68
N LYS A 104 -9.78 -3.03 -0.20
CA LYS A 104 -10.02 -1.76 0.50
C LYS A 104 -11.07 -0.92 -0.28
N PRO A 105 -12.10 -0.36 0.36
CA PRO A 105 -12.21 -0.01 1.78
C PRO A 105 -12.69 -1.13 2.71
N ASP A 106 -12.89 -2.35 2.20
CA ASP A 106 -13.17 -3.50 3.04
C ASP A 106 -11.99 -3.79 4.02
N PRO A 107 -12.27 -4.12 5.29
CA PRO A 107 -11.23 -4.36 6.30
C PRO A 107 -10.50 -5.71 6.17
N ALA A 108 -10.95 -6.61 5.29
CA ALA A 108 -10.51 -8.01 5.26
C ALA A 108 -9.00 -8.20 5.27
N ILE A 109 -8.24 -7.37 4.53
CA ILE A 109 -6.77 -7.51 4.48
C ILE A 109 -6.09 -7.19 5.81
N TYR A 110 -6.64 -6.24 6.58
CA TYR A 110 -6.13 -5.89 7.89
C TYR A 110 -6.55 -6.92 8.94
N VAL A 111 -7.79 -7.41 8.86
CA VAL A 111 -8.27 -8.50 9.73
C VAL A 111 -7.43 -9.76 9.50
N LEU A 112 -7.19 -10.14 8.25
CA LEU A 112 -6.32 -11.26 7.89
C LEU A 112 -4.92 -11.10 8.48
N ALA A 113 -4.34 -9.90 8.38
CA ALA A 113 -3.01 -9.64 8.94
C ALA A 113 -2.98 -9.78 10.46
N ALA A 114 -3.97 -9.20 11.17
CA ALA A 114 -4.06 -9.28 12.63
C ALA A 114 -4.27 -10.73 13.11
N THR A 115 -5.18 -11.48 12.47
CA THR A 115 -5.40 -12.90 12.78
C THR A 115 -4.15 -13.72 12.53
N THR A 116 -3.48 -13.53 11.40
CA THR A 116 -2.25 -14.28 11.04
C THR A 116 -1.10 -13.97 11.99
N LEU A 117 -0.98 -12.71 12.42
CA LEU A 117 0.03 -12.29 13.37
C LEU A 117 -0.37 -12.57 14.83
N VAL A 118 -1.58 -13.06 15.09
CA VAL A 118 -2.12 -13.32 16.43
C VAL A 118 -2.00 -12.07 17.32
N VAL A 119 -2.61 -10.97 16.87
CA VAL A 119 -2.65 -9.68 17.59
C VAL A 119 -4.06 -9.10 17.57
N GLU A 120 -4.42 -8.40 18.64
CA GLU A 120 -5.71 -7.72 18.73
C GLU A 120 -5.75 -6.51 17.79
N PRO A 121 -6.81 -6.30 16.98
CA PRO A 121 -6.88 -5.16 16.08
C PRO A 121 -6.77 -3.80 16.79
N SER A 122 -7.30 -3.69 18.01
CA SER A 122 -7.22 -2.47 18.84
C SER A 122 -5.78 -2.12 19.27
N SER A 123 -4.88 -3.10 19.26
CA SER A 123 -3.44 -2.94 19.54
C SER A 123 -2.62 -2.63 18.27
N CYS A 124 -3.23 -2.65 17.09
CA CYS A 124 -2.56 -2.41 15.84
C CYS A 124 -2.56 -0.92 15.46
N VAL A 125 -1.47 -0.48 14.84
CA VAL A 125 -1.37 0.83 14.19
C VAL A 125 -1.08 0.61 12.71
N VAL A 126 -1.98 1.09 11.86
CA VAL A 126 -1.84 1.08 10.41
C VAL A 126 -1.21 2.39 9.95
N VAL A 127 -0.25 2.32 9.03
CA VAL A 127 0.26 3.49 8.30
C VAL A 127 -0.29 3.46 6.88
N GLU A 128 -1.07 4.47 6.53
CA GLU A 128 -1.78 4.56 5.24
C GLU A 128 -1.55 5.89 4.55
N ASP A 129 -1.85 5.98 3.25
CA ASP A 129 -1.72 7.22 2.47
C ASP A 129 -3.03 7.61 1.75
N SER A 130 -4.05 6.75 1.76
CA SER A 130 -5.30 6.95 1.04
C SER A 130 -6.54 6.96 1.94
N ALA A 131 -7.61 7.66 1.53
CA ALA A 131 -8.88 7.67 2.25
C ALA A 131 -9.54 6.28 2.29
N ILE A 132 -9.43 5.53 1.19
CA ILE A 132 -9.94 4.16 1.06
C ILE A 132 -9.19 3.23 2.04
N GLY A 133 -7.87 3.39 2.15
CA GLY A 133 -7.06 2.62 3.10
C GLY A 133 -7.30 2.99 4.56
N LEU A 134 -7.49 4.28 4.85
CA LEU A 134 -7.94 4.76 6.17
C LEU A 134 -9.28 4.13 6.56
N ALA A 135 -10.26 4.14 5.66
CA ALA A 135 -11.58 3.55 5.91
C ALA A 135 -11.47 2.06 6.24
N ALA A 136 -10.67 1.30 5.47
CA ALA A 136 -10.40 -0.11 5.75
C ALA A 136 -9.75 -0.34 7.12
N ALA A 137 -8.76 0.47 7.49
CA ALA A 137 -8.09 0.37 8.79
C ALA A 137 -9.06 0.64 9.96
N LYS A 138 -9.91 1.67 9.82
CA LYS A 138 -10.92 2.01 10.82
C LYS A 138 -12.01 0.95 10.93
N ALA A 139 -12.48 0.40 9.80
CA ALA A 139 -13.44 -0.69 9.78
C ALA A 139 -12.87 -1.98 10.40
N ALA A 140 -11.55 -2.17 10.36
CA ALA A 140 -10.86 -3.27 11.04
C ALA A 140 -10.67 -3.03 12.55
N GLY A 141 -11.15 -1.92 13.12
CA GLY A 141 -10.98 -1.60 14.54
C GLY A 141 -9.57 -1.13 14.92
N MET A 142 -8.73 -0.76 13.94
CA MET A 142 -7.33 -0.38 14.16
C MET A 142 -7.15 1.14 14.29
N LYS A 143 -6.06 1.54 14.96
CA LYS A 143 -5.57 2.92 14.90
C LYS A 143 -4.91 3.14 13.54
N CYS A 144 -5.01 4.34 12.98
CA CYS A 144 -4.46 4.64 11.66
C CYS A 144 -3.75 6.00 11.66
N ILE A 145 -2.50 6.01 11.20
CA ILE A 145 -1.71 7.22 10.96
C ILE A 145 -1.64 7.40 9.44
N VAL A 146 -2.07 8.57 8.97
CA VAL A 146 -2.01 8.89 7.54
C VAL A 146 -0.73 9.65 7.21
N THR A 147 0.03 9.13 6.24
CA THR A 147 1.20 9.77 5.64
C THR A 147 0.87 10.17 4.20
N LYS A 148 0.48 11.43 3.99
CA LYS A 148 0.08 11.92 2.65
C LYS A 148 1.16 11.60 1.60
N SER A 149 0.77 11.02 0.48
CA SER A 149 1.63 10.80 -0.68
C SER A 149 1.44 11.92 -1.70
N GLY A 150 2.32 12.01 -2.71
CA GLY A 150 2.35 13.12 -3.68
C GLY A 150 1.09 13.30 -4.52
N TYR A 151 0.16 12.34 -4.51
CA TYR A 151 -1.06 12.36 -5.34
C TYR A 151 -2.35 12.38 -4.52
N VAL A 152 -2.29 12.26 -3.19
CA VAL A 152 -3.49 12.19 -2.35
C VAL A 152 -3.69 13.51 -1.60
N LEU A 153 -4.64 14.32 -2.09
CA LEU A 153 -5.27 15.36 -1.29
C LEU A 153 -6.29 14.70 -0.35
N LEU A 154 -5.87 14.32 0.85
CA LEU A 154 -6.84 14.08 1.92
C LEU A 154 -7.37 15.44 2.35
N PHE A 155 -8.67 15.71 2.14
CA PHE A 155 -9.37 16.82 2.79
C PHE A 155 -9.15 16.67 4.30
N LEU A 156 -8.33 17.55 4.86
CA LEU A 156 -7.90 17.47 6.24
C LEU A 156 -9.09 17.81 7.13
N VAL A 157 -9.75 16.82 7.72
CA VAL A 157 -10.50 17.07 8.96
C VAL A 157 -9.46 17.55 9.96
N ARG A 158 -9.51 18.84 10.31
CA ARG A 158 -8.64 19.46 11.31
C ARG A 158 -8.89 18.77 12.64
N ILE A 159 -8.11 17.73 12.95
CA ILE A 159 -8.08 17.13 14.28
C ILE A 159 -7.40 18.15 15.17
N SER A 160 -8.20 18.98 15.83
CA SER A 160 -7.72 19.84 16.92
C SER A 160 -7.34 18.91 18.07
N CYS A 161 -6.07 18.52 18.14
CA CYS A 161 -5.53 17.82 19.28
C CYS A 161 -5.44 18.86 20.42
N ARG A 162 -6.37 18.82 21.38
CA ARG A 162 -6.17 19.54 22.65
C ARG A 162 -5.03 18.86 23.39
N SER A 163 -3.92 19.56 23.47
CA SER A 163 -2.74 19.19 24.25
C SER A 163 -3.04 19.36 25.75
N GLU A 164 -3.63 18.36 26.37
CA GLU A 164 -3.61 18.19 27.82
C GLU A 164 -3.42 16.70 28.12
N LEU A 165 -2.17 16.23 28.13
CA LEU A 165 -1.73 15.07 28.92
C LEU A 165 -0.22 14.82 28.65
N VAL A 166 0.61 15.77 29.06
CA VAL A 166 2.03 15.54 29.41
C VAL A 166 2.34 16.40 30.63
N LYS A 167 1.71 16.10 31.77
CA LYS A 167 2.18 16.42 33.12
C LYS A 167 1.48 15.46 34.08
N MET A 168 2.19 14.41 34.49
CA MET A 168 2.26 13.83 35.84
C MET A 168 3.17 12.59 35.75
#